data_AF-A0A8B7A473-F1
#
_entry.id   AF-A0A8B7A473-F1
#
_cell.length_a   1.000
_cell.length_b   1.000
_cell.length_c   1.000
_cell.angle_alpha   90.00
_cell.angle_beta   90.00
_cell.angle_gamma   90.00
#
_symmetry.space_group_name_H-M   'P 1'
#
loop_
_entity.id
_entity.type
_entity.pdbx_description
1 polymer ?
#
loop_
_entity_poly.entity_id
_entity_poly.type
_entity_poly.pdbx_seq_one_letter_code
_entity_poly.pdbx_strand_id
1 'polypeptide(L)'
;MDNCQLSSQSEDLSPQLSPSGYAPEVIVDDEVAGPSAPRAESNPLPQSPGRKRDWSAAFEEERSPEAEEIWVVESLCGLKMKLKRQRVSSVLPEHHEVFNRLLEDPVIKKFLAWDKNLRVSDKYLLSMVIAYFSRAGLFSWQYRRIHFFIALYLANDMEEDNQAPKQAIFSFLYGKNHAQRPLFHKLKFQFVRFMGWRTMVSREECEEIQAYDPGHWVWGRDRTLIP
;
A
#
# COMPACT_ATOMS: atom_id res chain seq x y z
N MET A 1 34.53 -18.12 49.83
CA MET A 1 35.88 -17.66 49.51
C MET A 1 35.91 -17.33 48.02
N ASP A 2 35.94 -16.13 47.48
CA ASP A 2 35.81 -14.73 47.92
C ASP A 2 35.37 -14.00 46.63
N ASN A 3 34.15 -13.46 46.58
CA ASN A 3 33.83 -12.03 46.71
C ASN A 3 34.78 -11.06 45.97
N CYS A 4 34.25 -10.31 44.99
CA CYS A 4 34.31 -8.84 44.99
C CYS A 4 33.54 -8.25 43.79
N GLN A 5 32.37 -7.69 44.11
CA GLN A 5 31.74 -6.58 43.40
C GLN A 5 32.62 -5.32 43.55
N LEU A 6 32.63 -4.45 42.55
CA LEU A 6 32.93 -3.04 42.76
C LEU A 6 31.87 -2.18 42.05
N SER A 7 30.93 -1.70 42.86
CA SER A 7 30.19 -0.46 42.63
C SER A 7 31.04 0.71 43.08
N SER A 8 31.08 1.83 42.35
CA SER A 8 31.34 3.16 42.90
C SER A 8 30.74 4.24 41.98
N GLN A 9 29.89 5.06 42.60
CA GLN A 9 29.32 6.30 42.09
C GLN A 9 30.32 7.45 42.32
N SER A 10 30.29 8.49 41.48
CA SER A 10 30.39 9.92 41.88
C SER A 10 30.32 10.81 40.62
N GLU A 11 29.27 11.65 40.53
CA GLU A 11 29.34 13.14 40.55
C GLU A 11 29.80 13.74 39.21
N ASP A 12 28.86 14.21 38.39
CA ASP A 12 28.27 15.57 38.38
C ASP A 12 29.23 16.63 37.84
N LEU A 13 28.69 17.46 36.93
CA LEU A 13 29.10 18.82 36.52
C LEU A 13 28.80 19.06 35.03
N SER A 14 27.66 19.73 34.83
CA SER A 14 27.32 20.51 33.62
C SER A 14 28.15 21.81 33.58
N PRO A 15 28.41 22.39 32.39
CA PRO A 15 28.69 23.81 32.28
C PRO A 15 27.56 24.56 31.57
N GLN A 16 26.80 25.32 32.35
CA GLN A 16 26.03 26.49 31.91
C GLN A 16 27.00 27.66 31.68
N LEU A 17 26.83 28.42 30.60
CA LEU A 17 27.57 29.66 30.32
C LEU A 17 26.58 30.78 29.97
N SER A 18 26.58 31.84 30.77
CA SER A 18 25.99 33.17 30.56
C SER A 18 26.59 34.11 31.62
N PRO A 19 26.45 35.45 31.55
CA PRO A 19 26.41 36.36 30.40
C PRO A 19 27.45 37.51 30.55
N SER A 20 27.72 38.29 29.50
CA SER A 20 28.44 39.56 29.62
C SER A 20 27.67 40.64 28.87
N GLY A 21 27.11 41.60 29.62
CA GLY A 21 26.44 42.77 29.10
C GLY A 21 27.40 43.87 28.66
N TYR A 22 26.93 44.78 27.81
CA TYR A 22 26.98 46.23 27.96
C TYR A 22 26.22 46.85 26.78
N ALA A 23 25.23 47.69 27.08
CA ALA A 23 24.63 48.68 26.19
C ALA A 23 25.11 50.07 26.60
N PRO A 24 25.08 51.06 25.69
CA PRO A 24 24.23 52.21 25.97
C PRO A 24 23.44 52.71 24.74
N GLU A 25 22.18 53.09 24.99
CA GLU A 25 21.37 54.00 24.14
C GLU A 25 21.75 55.47 24.43
N VAL A 26 21.52 56.38 23.48
CA VAL A 26 21.08 57.78 23.72
C VAL A 26 20.71 58.52 22.40
N ILE A 27 19.41 58.88 22.31
CA ILE A 27 18.78 60.17 21.89
C ILE A 27 18.84 60.51 20.38
N VAL A 28 17.75 60.41 19.59
CA VAL A 28 16.46 61.19 19.49
C VAL A 28 16.61 62.48 18.67
N ASP A 29 15.83 62.57 17.58
CA ASP A 29 14.84 63.63 17.26
C ASP A 29 14.09 63.20 15.97
N ASP A 30 12.79 62.83 16.01
CA ASP A 30 11.56 63.66 15.92
C ASP A 30 11.38 64.31 14.53
N GLU A 31 10.24 64.27 13.82
CA GLU A 31 8.82 64.49 14.18
C GLU A 31 7.91 63.92 13.04
N VAL A 32 6.82 63.18 13.31
CA VAL A 32 5.38 63.59 13.38
C VAL A 32 4.67 63.74 12.01
N ALA A 33 3.42 63.33 11.73
CA ALA A 33 2.19 62.95 12.49
C ALA A 33 1.40 61.89 11.68
N GLY A 34 0.70 60.87 12.23
CA GLY A 34 -0.58 60.90 12.98
C GLY A 34 -1.78 60.43 12.09
N PRO A 35 -2.96 60.02 12.62
CA PRO A 35 -3.19 58.87 13.51
C PRO A 35 -4.39 57.92 13.12
N SER A 36 -4.47 56.78 13.82
CA SER A 36 -5.66 56.01 14.29
C SER A 36 -6.47 55.04 13.38
N ALA A 37 -6.51 53.78 13.85
CA ALA A 37 -7.38 52.63 13.50
C ALA A 37 -8.86 52.83 14.00
N PRO A 38 -9.90 51.94 13.83
CA PRO A 38 -9.84 50.47 13.62
C PRO A 38 -10.99 49.76 12.82
N ARG A 39 -10.82 48.44 12.65
CA ARG A 39 -11.81 47.33 12.45
C ARG A 39 -12.52 47.08 11.10
N ALA A 40 -12.30 45.83 10.65
CA ALA A 40 -13.25 44.83 10.15
C ALA A 40 -13.62 44.77 8.64
N GLU A 41 -13.53 43.51 8.17
CA GLU A 41 -14.34 42.85 7.13
C GLU A 41 -13.90 42.85 5.64
N SER A 42 -13.79 41.60 5.16
CA SER A 42 -14.20 41.08 3.85
C SER A 42 -13.24 41.14 2.65
N ASN A 43 -12.90 39.93 2.18
CA ASN A 43 -12.24 39.55 0.91
C ASN A 43 -12.84 40.23 -0.34
N PRO A 44 -12.08 40.36 -1.46
CA PRO A 44 -12.07 39.28 -2.48
C PRO A 44 -10.69 38.91 -3.05
N LEU A 45 -10.53 37.61 -3.31
CA LEU A 45 -9.39 36.97 -3.97
C LEU A 45 -9.31 37.32 -5.48
N PRO A 46 -8.12 37.33 -6.12
CA PRO A 46 -8.00 37.49 -7.57
C PRO A 46 -8.49 36.24 -8.32
N GLN A 47 -9.39 36.44 -9.27
CA GLN A 47 -9.94 35.40 -10.13
C GLN A 47 -8.89 34.91 -11.16
N SER A 48 -8.52 33.64 -11.09
CA SER A 48 -7.81 32.94 -12.16
C SER A 48 -8.80 32.44 -13.23
N PRO A 49 -8.50 32.52 -14.54
CA PRO A 49 -9.42 32.04 -15.57
C PRO A 49 -9.49 30.52 -15.54
N GLY A 50 -10.65 30.00 -15.15
CA GLY A 50 -10.96 28.57 -15.13
C GLY A 50 -11.02 28.01 -16.54
N ARG A 51 -9.95 27.35 -16.99
CA ARG A 51 -10.04 26.35 -18.04
C ARG A 51 -10.57 25.07 -17.40
N LYS A 52 -11.90 24.90 -17.38
CA LYS A 52 -12.53 23.58 -17.17
C LYS A 52 -11.97 22.65 -18.25
N ARG A 53 -10.97 21.86 -17.89
CA ARG A 53 -10.66 20.63 -18.64
C ARG A 53 -11.85 19.71 -18.36
N ASP A 54 -12.71 19.62 -19.36
CA ASP A 54 -13.74 18.61 -19.42
C ASP A 54 -13.03 17.25 -19.44
N TRP A 55 -13.05 16.55 -18.32
CA TRP A 55 -12.41 15.25 -18.13
C TRP A 55 -13.21 14.09 -18.75
N SER A 56 -14.27 14.41 -19.49
CA SER A 56 -15.28 13.46 -19.94
C SER A 56 -14.94 12.74 -21.26
N ALA A 57 -13.80 13.06 -21.90
CA ALA A 57 -13.48 12.59 -23.26
C ALA A 57 -12.13 11.85 -23.39
N ALA A 58 -11.57 11.33 -22.30
CA ALA A 58 -10.34 10.51 -22.34
C ALA A 58 -10.48 9.18 -21.59
N PHE A 59 -11.70 8.66 -21.47
CA PHE A 59 -11.92 7.24 -21.25
C PHE A 59 -12.30 6.65 -22.61
N GLU A 60 -11.32 6.62 -23.51
CA GLU A 60 -11.33 5.58 -24.54
C GLU A 60 -11.41 4.28 -23.74
N GLU A 61 -12.54 3.59 -23.89
CA GLU A 61 -12.74 2.24 -23.41
C GLU A 61 -11.71 1.36 -24.13
N GLU A 62 -10.47 1.36 -23.62
CA GLU A 62 -9.47 0.40 -24.04
C GLU A 62 -10.02 -0.97 -23.68
N ARG A 63 -10.52 -1.63 -24.73
CA ARG A 63 -11.00 -2.98 -24.75
C ARG A 63 -9.96 -3.85 -24.04
N SER A 64 -10.28 -4.25 -22.81
CA SER A 64 -9.56 -5.30 -22.10
C SER A 64 -9.32 -6.46 -23.07
N PRO A 65 -8.14 -7.12 -23.06
CA PRO A 65 -7.98 -8.37 -23.80
C PRO A 65 -9.19 -9.25 -23.46
N GLU A 66 -9.92 -9.63 -24.50
CA GLU A 66 -11.14 -10.43 -24.42
C GLU A 66 -10.70 -11.80 -23.93
N ALA A 67 -10.66 -11.95 -22.60
CA ALA A 67 -10.15 -13.17 -22.00
C ALA A 67 -10.96 -14.34 -22.56
N GLU A 68 -10.25 -15.33 -23.13
CA GLU A 68 -10.84 -16.41 -23.92
C GLU A 68 -12.00 -17.05 -23.15
N GLU A 69 -13.16 -17.03 -23.79
CA GLU A 69 -14.39 -17.58 -23.24
C GLU A 69 -14.46 -19.08 -23.54
N ILE A 70 -14.43 -19.91 -22.49
CA ILE A 70 -14.58 -21.36 -22.62
C ILE A 70 -15.91 -21.79 -21.99
N TRP A 71 -16.67 -22.61 -22.70
CA TRP A 71 -17.88 -23.24 -22.16
C TRP A 71 -17.54 -24.62 -21.60
N VAL A 72 -17.67 -24.80 -20.28
CA VAL A 72 -17.34 -26.06 -19.60
C VAL A 72 -18.62 -26.75 -19.14
N VAL A 73 -18.66 -28.08 -19.25
CA VAL A 73 -19.79 -28.88 -18.74
C VAL A 73 -19.73 -28.93 -17.21
N GLU A 74 -20.72 -28.33 -16.55
CA GLU A 74 -20.85 -28.30 -15.09
C GLU A 74 -21.49 -29.59 -14.54
N SER A 75 -22.55 -30.07 -15.19
CA SER A 75 -23.17 -31.33 -14.81
C SER A 75 -23.89 -31.97 -15.99
N LEU A 76 -23.96 -33.29 -15.95
CA LEU A 76 -24.66 -34.12 -16.94
C LEU A 76 -25.66 -35.00 -16.19
N CYS A 77 -26.97 -34.76 -16.41
CA CYS A 77 -28.04 -35.56 -15.82
C CYS A 77 -28.98 -36.04 -16.93
N GLY A 78 -28.89 -37.33 -17.26
CA GLY A 78 -29.59 -37.89 -18.42
C GLY A 78 -29.21 -37.17 -19.72
N LEU A 79 -30.20 -36.69 -20.48
CA LEU A 79 -30.01 -35.88 -21.70
C LEU A 79 -29.81 -34.37 -21.42
N LYS A 80 -29.83 -33.94 -20.15
CA LYS A 80 -29.71 -32.53 -19.78
C LYS A 80 -28.27 -32.20 -19.40
N MET A 81 -27.65 -31.30 -20.18
CA MET A 81 -26.34 -30.75 -19.89
C MET A 81 -26.50 -29.35 -19.26
N LYS A 82 -25.76 -29.08 -18.19
CA LYS A 82 -25.53 -27.71 -17.69
C LYS A 82 -24.14 -27.27 -18.12
N LEU A 83 -24.08 -26.16 -18.86
CA LEU A 83 -22.83 -25.50 -19.23
C LEU A 83 -22.61 -24.32 -18.29
N LYS A 84 -21.40 -24.21 -17.75
CA LYS A 84 -20.94 -23.03 -17.02
C LYS A 84 -19.95 -22.29 -17.89
N ARG A 85 -20.15 -20.98 -18.00
CA ARG A 85 -19.18 -20.09 -18.64
C ARG A 85 -17.94 -20.02 -17.75
N GLN A 86 -16.79 -20.44 -18.27
CA GLN A 86 -15.52 -20.38 -17.60
C GLN A 86 -14.58 -19.51 -18.42
N ARG A 87 -14.23 -18.36 -17.87
CA ARG A 87 -13.29 -17.43 -18.48
C ARG A 87 -11.89 -17.83 -18.04
N VAL A 88 -10.93 -17.86 -18.97
CA VAL A 88 -9.54 -18.15 -18.64
C VAL A 88 -8.90 -16.89 -18.11
N SER A 89 -8.17 -16.97 -17.00
CA SER A 89 -7.47 -15.82 -16.44
C SER A 89 -6.53 -15.22 -17.50
N SER A 90 -6.60 -13.89 -17.68
CA SER A 90 -5.64 -13.18 -18.53
C SER A 90 -4.23 -13.11 -17.94
N VAL A 91 -4.04 -13.59 -16.70
CA VAL A 91 -2.75 -13.62 -16.02
C VAL A 91 -1.87 -14.71 -16.62
N LEU A 92 -0.69 -14.31 -17.10
CA LEU A 92 0.31 -15.24 -17.61
C LEU A 92 0.88 -16.15 -16.49
N PRO A 93 1.22 -17.42 -16.79
CA PRO A 93 1.83 -18.37 -15.85
C PRO A 93 3.03 -17.81 -15.07
N GLU A 94 3.87 -16.99 -15.71
CA GLU A 94 5.08 -16.41 -15.11
C GLU A 94 4.76 -15.58 -13.86
N HIS A 95 3.58 -14.96 -13.79
CA HIS A 95 3.18 -14.19 -12.61
C HIS A 95 2.78 -15.09 -11.44
N HIS A 96 2.23 -16.28 -11.71
CA HIS A 96 2.01 -17.31 -10.69
C HIS A 96 3.35 -17.85 -10.17
N GLU A 97 4.31 -18.11 -11.05
CA GLU A 97 5.65 -18.56 -10.66
C GLU A 97 6.39 -17.54 -9.79
N VAL A 98 6.32 -16.26 -10.18
CA VAL A 98 6.88 -15.15 -9.39
C VAL A 98 6.24 -15.10 -8.01
N PHE A 99 4.92 -15.21 -7.94
CA PHE A 99 4.19 -15.22 -6.68
C PHE A 99 4.61 -16.40 -5.80
N ASN A 100 4.65 -17.61 -6.35
CA ASN A 100 5.07 -18.82 -5.64
C ASN A 100 6.51 -18.70 -5.11
N ARG A 101 7.44 -18.18 -5.92
CA ARG A 101 8.81 -17.89 -5.48
C ARG A 101 8.85 -16.90 -4.32
N LEU A 102 8.00 -15.86 -4.33
CA LEU A 102 7.92 -14.90 -3.24
C LEU A 102 7.27 -15.49 -1.98
N LEU A 103 6.34 -16.43 -2.11
CA LEU A 103 5.81 -17.17 -0.96
C LEU A 103 6.88 -18.02 -0.26
N GLU A 104 7.99 -18.33 -0.92
CA GLU A 104 9.12 -19.01 -0.30
C GLU A 104 9.97 -18.11 0.60
N ASP A 105 9.88 -16.79 0.43
CA ASP A 105 10.65 -15.79 1.17
C ASP A 105 10.37 -15.88 2.68
N PRO A 106 11.41 -15.91 3.53
CA PRO A 106 11.24 -16.15 4.96
C PRO A 106 10.45 -15.05 5.69
N VAL A 107 10.47 -13.81 5.20
CA VAL A 107 9.69 -12.72 5.80
C VAL A 107 8.24 -12.84 5.39
N ILE A 108 7.96 -13.17 4.12
CA ILE A 108 6.60 -13.39 3.64
C ILE A 108 5.97 -14.59 4.34
N LYS A 109 6.68 -15.72 4.47
CA LYS A 109 6.22 -16.88 5.26
C LYS A 109 5.84 -16.51 6.69
N LYS A 110 6.71 -15.76 7.38
CA LYS A 110 6.44 -15.30 8.76
C LYS A 110 5.24 -14.37 8.82
N PHE A 111 5.06 -13.49 7.84
CA PHE A 111 3.91 -12.59 7.76
C PHE A 111 2.60 -13.36 7.57
N LEU A 112 2.56 -14.31 6.63
CA LEU A 112 1.36 -15.12 6.38
C LEU A 112 1.01 -16.04 7.56
N ALA A 113 2.02 -16.54 8.28
CA ALA A 113 1.82 -17.31 9.51
C ALA A 113 1.35 -16.44 10.70
N TRP A 114 1.71 -15.16 10.71
CA TRP A 114 1.27 -14.20 11.73
C TRP A 114 -0.20 -13.80 11.55
N ASP A 115 -0.67 -13.64 10.31
CA ASP A 115 -2.05 -13.25 10.00
C ASP A 115 -3.02 -14.44 10.13
N LYS A 116 -3.20 -14.94 11.36
CA LYS A 116 -4.05 -16.11 11.66
C LYS A 116 -5.53 -15.89 11.36
N ASN A 117 -5.98 -14.64 11.49
CA ASN A 117 -7.37 -14.25 11.27
C ASN A 117 -7.62 -13.78 9.83
N LEU A 118 -6.61 -13.90 8.95
CA LEU A 118 -6.69 -13.58 7.53
C LEU A 118 -7.23 -12.17 7.26
N ARG A 119 -6.83 -11.20 8.09
CA ARG A 119 -7.31 -9.81 7.98
C ARG A 119 -6.60 -9.00 6.93
N VAL A 120 -5.44 -9.46 6.46
CA VAL A 120 -4.59 -8.74 5.50
C VAL A 120 -4.10 -9.61 4.36
N SER A 121 -4.34 -10.91 4.42
CA SER A 121 -3.78 -11.90 3.49
C SER A 121 -4.70 -13.10 3.29
N ASP A 122 -6.01 -12.87 3.21
CA ASP A 122 -6.93 -13.88 2.69
C ASP A 122 -6.67 -14.18 1.20
N LYS A 123 -7.33 -15.23 0.70
CA LYS A 123 -7.18 -15.73 -0.67
C LYS A 123 -7.50 -14.68 -1.75
N TYR A 124 -8.46 -13.77 -1.53
CA TYR A 124 -8.81 -12.74 -2.50
C TYR A 124 -7.75 -11.64 -2.51
N LEU A 125 -7.32 -11.16 -1.35
CA LEU A 125 -6.21 -10.20 -1.27
C LEU A 125 -4.93 -10.74 -1.93
N LEU A 126 -4.65 -12.04 -1.77
CA LEU A 126 -3.51 -12.69 -2.41
C LEU A 126 -3.72 -12.93 -3.91
N SER A 127 -4.96 -13.14 -4.36
CA SER A 127 -5.29 -13.17 -5.80
C SER A 127 -5.05 -11.80 -6.44
N MET A 128 -5.44 -10.72 -5.77
CA MET A 128 -5.18 -9.34 -6.22
C MET A 128 -3.68 -9.06 -6.37
N VAL A 129 -2.82 -9.64 -5.53
CA VAL A 129 -1.35 -9.52 -5.69
C VAL A 129 -0.90 -10.08 -7.04
N ILE A 130 -1.42 -11.23 -7.46
CA ILE A 130 -1.09 -11.84 -8.76
C ILE A 130 -1.64 -10.98 -9.90
N ALA A 131 -2.88 -10.51 -9.80
CA ALA A 131 -3.48 -9.60 -10.78
C ALA A 131 -2.63 -8.33 -10.95
N TYR A 132 -2.14 -7.75 -9.86
CA TYR A 132 -1.28 -6.57 -9.88
C TYR A 132 0.11 -6.84 -10.45
N PHE A 133 0.68 -8.02 -10.21
CA PHE A 133 1.92 -8.41 -10.89
C PHE A 133 1.71 -8.49 -12.41
N SER A 134 0.62 -9.14 -12.85
CA SER A 134 0.27 -9.20 -14.27
C SER A 134 0.14 -7.81 -14.90
N ARG A 135 -0.61 -6.90 -14.25
CA ARG A 135 -0.85 -5.55 -14.76
C ARG A 135 0.39 -4.65 -14.77
N ALA A 136 1.29 -4.83 -13.80
CA ALA A 136 2.51 -4.02 -13.72
C ALA A 136 3.53 -4.37 -14.82
N GLY A 137 3.43 -5.57 -15.42
CA GLY A 137 4.23 -5.98 -16.58
C GLY A 137 5.75 -5.94 -16.35
N LEU A 138 6.21 -6.03 -15.10
CA LEU A 138 7.64 -6.09 -14.82
C LEU A 138 8.17 -7.47 -15.18
N PHE A 139 9.46 -7.56 -15.48
CA PHE A 139 10.08 -8.85 -15.73
C PHE A 139 10.10 -9.71 -14.46
N SER A 140 9.97 -11.04 -14.61
CA SER A 140 9.83 -11.99 -13.51
C SER A 140 10.93 -11.87 -12.44
N TRP A 141 12.17 -11.55 -12.84
CA TRP A 141 13.31 -11.39 -11.92
C TRP A 141 13.32 -10.06 -11.15
N GLN A 142 12.54 -9.06 -11.56
CA GLN A 142 12.49 -7.75 -10.90
C GLN A 142 11.62 -7.78 -9.63
N TYR A 143 10.69 -8.73 -9.54
CA TYR A 143 9.84 -8.89 -8.37
C TYR A 143 10.64 -9.40 -7.16
N ARG A 144 10.51 -8.65 -6.08
CA ARG A 144 11.21 -8.82 -4.79
C ARG A 144 10.18 -8.73 -3.69
N ARG A 145 10.57 -9.09 -2.46
CA ARG A 145 9.74 -8.98 -1.25
C ARG A 145 8.97 -7.66 -1.13
N ILE A 146 9.62 -6.53 -1.42
CA ILE A 146 8.99 -5.21 -1.36
C ILE A 146 7.81 -5.08 -2.33
N HIS A 147 7.90 -5.67 -3.53
CA HIS A 147 6.83 -5.64 -4.52
C HIS A 147 5.61 -6.45 -4.07
N PHE A 148 5.82 -7.60 -3.43
CA PHE A 148 4.74 -8.37 -2.79
C PHE A 148 4.00 -7.52 -1.77
N PHE A 149 4.73 -6.90 -0.84
CA PHE A 149 4.09 -6.09 0.20
C PHE A 149 3.46 -4.80 -0.33
N ILE A 150 4.01 -4.19 -1.39
CA ILE A 150 3.37 -3.05 -2.06
C ILE A 150 2.03 -3.47 -2.69
N ALA A 151 2.03 -4.57 -3.45
CA ALA A 151 0.83 -5.09 -4.09
C ALA A 151 -0.22 -5.50 -3.04
N LEU A 152 0.21 -6.17 -1.96
CA LEU A 152 -0.69 -6.58 -0.88
C LEU A 152 -1.24 -5.38 -0.10
N TYR A 153 -0.40 -4.38 0.20
CA TYR A 153 -0.85 -3.14 0.83
C TYR A 153 -1.89 -2.43 -0.04
N LEU A 154 -1.65 -2.38 -1.35
CA LEU A 154 -2.61 -1.81 -2.30
C LEU A 154 -3.92 -2.60 -2.34
N ALA A 155 -3.88 -3.94 -2.33
CA ALA A 155 -5.08 -4.76 -2.28
C ALA A 155 -5.91 -4.44 -1.01
N ASN A 156 -5.23 -4.31 0.13
CA ASN A 156 -5.88 -3.89 1.37
C ASN A 156 -6.35 -2.42 1.37
N ASP A 157 -5.80 -1.54 0.52
CA ASP A 157 -6.35 -0.17 0.34
C ASP A 157 -7.66 -0.20 -0.46
N MET A 158 -7.83 -1.19 -1.34
CA MET A 158 -8.99 -1.31 -2.21
C MET A 158 -10.14 -2.06 -1.55
N GLU A 159 -9.86 -3.10 -0.75
CA GLU A 159 -10.90 -4.00 -0.21
C GLU A 159 -11.23 -3.76 1.28
N GLU A 160 -10.26 -3.29 2.08
CA GLU A 160 -10.42 -3.21 3.54
C GLU A 160 -10.50 -1.74 4.03
N ASP A 161 -11.64 -1.39 4.63
CA ASP A 161 -11.84 -0.08 5.26
C ASP A 161 -10.88 0.14 6.42
N ASN A 162 -10.65 -0.92 7.22
CA ASN A 162 -9.82 -0.83 8.40
C ASN A 162 -8.34 -0.77 8.03
N GLN A 163 -7.74 0.40 8.23
CA GLN A 163 -6.35 0.65 7.88
C GLN A 163 -5.35 0.04 8.87
N ALA A 164 -5.77 -0.36 10.07
CA ALA A 164 -4.88 -0.75 11.15
C ALA A 164 -4.14 -2.08 10.91
N PRO A 165 -4.79 -3.18 10.48
CA PRO A 165 -4.13 -4.47 10.30
C PRO A 165 -2.97 -4.41 9.29
N LYS A 166 -3.15 -3.72 8.16
CA LYS A 166 -2.10 -3.62 7.13
C LYS A 166 -0.89 -2.81 7.57
N GLN A 167 -0.97 -2.03 8.65
CA GLN A 167 0.23 -1.37 9.20
C GLN A 167 1.29 -2.38 9.67
N ALA A 168 0.89 -3.62 9.96
CA ALA A 168 1.82 -4.71 10.26
C ALA A 168 2.84 -4.93 9.14
N ILE A 169 2.45 -4.70 7.87
CA ILE A 169 3.34 -4.80 6.70
C ILE A 169 4.64 -4.02 6.91
N PHE A 170 4.56 -2.80 7.46
CA PHE A 170 5.75 -1.98 7.72
C PHE A 170 6.70 -2.61 8.74
N SER A 171 6.16 -3.27 9.76
CA SER A 171 6.96 -3.94 10.79
C SER A 171 7.72 -5.13 10.21
N PHE A 172 7.11 -5.88 9.29
CA PHE A 172 7.78 -7.00 8.61
C PHE A 172 8.82 -6.54 7.59
N LEU A 173 8.57 -5.43 6.88
CA LEU A 173 9.49 -4.89 5.90
C LEU A 173 10.70 -4.17 6.50
N TYR A 174 10.47 -3.33 7.52
CA TYR A 174 11.46 -2.36 8.00
C TYR A 174 11.77 -2.52 9.50
N GLY A 175 11.14 -3.47 10.19
CA GLY A 175 11.27 -3.62 11.63
C GLY A 175 10.81 -2.38 12.37
N LYS A 176 11.68 -1.83 13.21
CA LYS A 176 11.43 -0.61 14.00
C LYS A 176 11.71 0.69 13.22
N ASN A 177 12.17 0.61 11.97
CA ASN A 177 12.55 1.79 11.19
C ASN A 177 11.34 2.41 10.46
N HIS A 178 10.64 3.32 11.16
CA HIS A 178 9.48 4.01 10.62
C HIS A 178 9.81 5.07 9.54
N ALA A 179 11.08 5.48 9.41
CA ALA A 179 11.49 6.50 8.44
C ALA A 179 11.37 6.05 6.98
N GLN A 180 11.19 4.74 6.72
CA GLN A 180 11.03 4.18 5.38
C GLN A 180 9.60 4.27 4.84
N ARG A 181 8.61 4.66 5.67
CA ARG A 181 7.21 4.77 5.25
C ARG A 181 6.97 5.72 4.07
N PRO A 182 7.54 6.94 4.03
CA PRO A 182 7.39 7.83 2.87
C PRO A 182 7.92 7.20 1.57
N LEU A 183 9.05 6.48 1.65
CA LEU A 183 9.61 5.78 0.50
C LEU A 183 8.70 4.65 0.02
N PHE A 184 8.11 3.89 0.95
CA PHE A 184 7.14 2.84 0.61
C PHE A 184 5.94 3.42 -0.17
N HIS A 185 5.37 4.52 0.31
CA HIS A 185 4.23 5.15 -0.38
C HIS A 185 4.62 5.71 -1.75
N LYS A 186 5.84 6.25 -1.90
CA LYS A 186 6.37 6.65 -3.21
C LYS A 186 6.48 5.46 -4.16
N LEU A 187 6.99 4.32 -3.69
CA LEU A 187 7.08 3.10 -4.50
C LEU A 187 5.68 2.54 -4.83
N LYS A 188 4.73 2.57 -3.90
CA LYS A 188 3.33 2.19 -4.15
C LYS A 188 2.71 3.04 -5.27
N PHE A 189 2.90 4.35 -5.21
CA PHE A 189 2.41 5.25 -6.26
C PHE A 189 3.05 4.94 -7.63
N GLN A 190 4.35 4.69 -7.68
CA GLN A 190 5.03 4.26 -8.90
C GLN A 190 4.49 2.93 -9.43
N PHE A 191 4.24 1.97 -8.55
CA PHE A 191 3.69 0.67 -8.88
C PHE A 191 2.28 0.79 -9.49
N VAL A 192 1.40 1.60 -8.90
CA VAL A 192 0.08 1.91 -9.49
C VAL A 192 0.20 2.54 -10.87
N ARG A 193 1.18 3.44 -11.06
CA ARG A 193 1.45 4.02 -12.38
C ARG A 193 1.90 2.97 -13.40
N PHE A 194 2.72 2.01 -13.02
CA PHE A 194 3.12 0.90 -13.91
C PHE A 194 1.95 0.01 -14.32
N MET A 195 0.92 -0.12 -13.47
CA MET A 195 -0.32 -0.84 -13.82
C MET A 195 -1.26 -0.04 -14.73
N GLY A 196 -0.89 1.18 -15.14
CA GLY A 196 -1.77 2.08 -15.88
C GLY A 196 -2.99 2.50 -15.07
N TRP A 197 -2.85 2.66 -13.75
CA TRP A 197 -3.93 3.01 -12.82
C TRP A 197 -5.05 1.98 -12.68
N ARG A 198 -4.90 0.78 -13.27
CA ARG A 198 -5.87 -0.32 -13.19
C ARG A 198 -5.75 -1.04 -11.85
N THR A 199 -6.30 -0.46 -10.78
CA THR A 199 -6.26 -1.03 -9.41
C THR A 199 -7.49 -1.85 -9.04
N MET A 200 -8.62 -1.68 -9.72
CA MET A 200 -9.82 -2.48 -9.47
C MET A 200 -9.61 -3.91 -9.97
N VAL A 201 -9.86 -4.89 -9.11
CA VAL A 201 -9.82 -6.33 -9.45
C VAL A 201 -11.20 -6.86 -9.10
N SER A 202 -11.87 -7.48 -10.06
CA SER A 202 -13.20 -8.02 -9.78
C SER A 202 -13.09 -9.34 -8.99
N ARG A 203 -14.19 -9.75 -8.38
CA ARG A 203 -14.25 -11.04 -7.70
C ARG A 203 -14.03 -12.19 -8.68
N GLU A 204 -14.61 -12.08 -9.87
CA GLU A 204 -14.49 -13.09 -10.94
C GLU A 204 -13.04 -13.23 -11.38
N GLU A 205 -12.32 -12.12 -11.57
CA GLU A 205 -10.88 -12.15 -11.90
C GLU A 205 -10.06 -12.85 -10.80
N CYS A 206 -10.38 -12.62 -9.52
CA CYS A 206 -9.74 -13.36 -8.42
C CYS A 206 -10.04 -14.86 -8.48
N GLU A 207 -11.29 -15.25 -8.78
CA GLU A 207 -11.70 -16.65 -8.89
C GLU A 207 -11.03 -17.34 -10.10
N GLU A 208 -10.85 -16.64 -11.22
CA GLU A 208 -10.11 -17.11 -12.39
C GLU A 208 -8.62 -17.37 -12.06
N ILE A 209 -7.99 -16.46 -11.32
CA ILE A 209 -6.61 -16.61 -10.84
C ILE A 209 -6.49 -17.83 -9.91
N GLN A 210 -7.45 -18.02 -9.00
CA GLN A 210 -7.46 -19.18 -8.10
C GLN A 210 -7.67 -20.49 -8.86
N ALA A 211 -8.47 -20.47 -9.94
CA ALA A 211 -8.74 -21.64 -10.77
C ALA A 211 -7.55 -22.11 -11.60
N TYR A 212 -6.48 -21.31 -11.73
CA TYR A 212 -5.24 -21.71 -12.42
C TYR A 212 -4.55 -22.89 -11.71
N ASP A 213 -4.45 -22.84 -10.38
CA ASP A 213 -3.95 -23.94 -9.54
C ASP A 213 -4.82 -24.05 -8.28
N PRO A 214 -5.99 -24.70 -8.36
CA PRO A 214 -6.94 -24.75 -7.25
C PRO A 214 -6.42 -25.56 -6.05
N GLY A 215 -5.41 -26.42 -6.26
CA GLY A 215 -4.77 -27.21 -5.20
C GLY A 215 -3.76 -26.43 -4.37
N HIS A 216 -3.43 -25.19 -4.75
CA HIS A 216 -2.44 -24.39 -4.05
C HIS A 216 -2.91 -24.03 -2.63
N TRP A 217 -2.07 -24.32 -1.62
CA TRP A 217 -2.41 -24.16 -0.20
C TRP A 217 -2.88 -22.74 0.18
N VAL A 218 -2.42 -21.74 -0.57
CA VAL A 218 -2.75 -20.33 -0.31
C VAL A 218 -4.23 -20.03 -0.50
N TRP A 219 -4.94 -20.79 -1.34
CA TRP A 219 -6.38 -20.63 -1.57
C TRP A 219 -7.22 -21.19 -0.42
N GLY A 220 -6.63 -22.00 0.46
CA GLY A 220 -7.22 -22.41 1.73
C GLY A 220 -7.25 -21.29 2.78
N ARG A 221 -6.65 -20.13 2.49
CA ARG A 221 -6.70 -18.92 3.35
C ARG A 221 -8.04 -18.21 3.18
N ASP A 222 -9.12 -18.88 3.57
CA ASP A 222 -10.48 -18.34 3.48
C ASP A 222 -10.95 -17.81 4.83
N ARG A 223 -11.09 -16.47 4.91
CA ARG A 223 -11.57 -15.79 6.11
C ARG A 223 -12.99 -16.19 6.50
N THR A 224 -13.83 -16.61 5.54
CA THR A 224 -15.21 -17.03 5.81
C THR A 224 -15.30 -18.34 6.60
N LEU A 225 -14.22 -19.10 6.65
CA LEU A 225 -14.11 -20.35 7.41
C LEU A 225 -13.59 -20.14 8.84
N ILE A 226 -13.22 -18.89 9.20
CA ILE A 226 -12.75 -18.55 10.54
C ILE A 226 -13.96 -18.08 11.36
N PRO A 227 -14.24 -18.72 12.51
CA PRO A 227 -15.33 -18.34 13.41
C PRO A 227 -15.23 -16.92 13.96
#